data_AF-A0A0Q4UMX5-F1
#
_entry.id   AF-A0A0Q4UMX5-F1
#
_cell.length_a   1.000
_cell.length_b   1.000
_cell.length_c   1.000
_cell.angle_alpha   90.00
_cell.angle_beta   90.00
_cell.angle_gamma   90.00
#
_symmetry.space_group_name_H-M   'P 1'
#
loop_
_entity.id
_entity.type
_entity.pdbx_description
1 polymer ?
#
loop_
_entity_poly.entity_id
_entity_poly.type
_entity_poly.pdbx_seq_one_letter_code
_entity_poly.pdbx_strand_id
1 'polypeptide(L)'
;MMALTTKGSPRVRATVSRPLWAALRSATAPRSIADLLAECPGTYDTVHTALKRWQDRGAVVRQPGKPLRFRIVDGADHLPPDGRSDTAKTNIRERSARQRIWAAMRVLKTFDAPTLRMTANATERAVATYIDQLQRARYVQMVERGFRQTGRVSVYRLARNTGPKCPMTSRPEGKLVLVDNNNGRRIDISPGAVSLRRKDQEVNADGGVG
;
A
#
# COMPACT_ATOMS: atom_id res chain seq x y z
N MET A 1 31.66 4.44 1.66
CA MET A 1 31.15 3.99 2.97
C MET A 1 29.67 4.32 3.06
N MET A 2 28.82 3.30 3.19
CA MET A 2 27.35 3.42 3.19
C MET A 2 26.84 3.96 4.53
N ALA A 3 26.04 5.02 4.50
CA ALA A 3 25.31 5.51 5.66
C ALA A 3 24.04 4.67 5.87
N LEU A 4 24.08 3.78 6.87
CA LEU A 4 22.92 3.04 7.34
C LEU A 4 21.99 4.01 8.08
N THR A 5 20.96 4.52 7.40
CA THR A 5 19.81 5.15 8.06
C THR A 5 19.07 4.07 8.85
N THR A 6 19.35 3.99 10.14
CA THR A 6 18.61 3.16 11.09
C THR A 6 17.19 3.72 11.22
N LYS A 7 16.23 3.11 10.53
CA LYS A 7 14.79 3.31 10.80
C LYS A 7 14.51 2.85 12.24
N GLY A 8 14.58 3.77 13.20
CA GLY A 8 14.33 3.47 14.61
C GLY A 8 12.96 2.84 14.84
N SER A 9 12.92 1.81 15.69
CA SER A 9 11.72 1.05 16.04
C SER A 9 10.60 1.94 16.59
N PRO A 10 9.32 1.65 16.29
CA PRO A 10 8.18 2.50 16.66
C PRO A 10 8.01 2.69 18.18
N ARG A 11 8.45 1.72 19.00
CA ARG A 11 8.46 1.83 20.47
C ARG A 11 9.42 2.91 20.98
N VAL A 12 10.63 2.98 20.43
CA VAL A 12 11.65 3.96 20.82
C VAL A 12 11.21 5.38 20.47
N ARG A 13 10.44 5.55 19.38
CA ARG A 13 9.92 6.85 18.95
C ARG A 13 8.93 7.45 19.94
N ALA A 14 7.98 6.65 20.43
CA ALA A 14 6.95 7.12 21.38
C ALA A 14 7.55 7.59 22.72
N THR A 15 8.70 7.04 23.12
CA THR A 15 9.42 7.38 24.35
C THR A 15 10.05 8.78 24.31
N VAL A 16 10.50 9.24 23.13
CA VAL A 16 11.14 10.57 22.97
C VAL A 16 10.11 11.65 22.65
N SER A 17 9.13 11.30 21.81
CA SER A 17 8.10 12.21 21.28
C SER A 17 7.21 12.88 22.33
N ARG A 18 6.74 12.12 23.32
CA ARG A 18 5.85 12.63 24.38
C ARG A 18 6.54 13.61 25.35
N PRO A 19 7.71 13.30 25.93
CA PRO A 19 8.40 14.27 26.80
C PRO A 19 8.86 15.50 26.03
N LEU A 20 9.32 15.34 24.77
CA LEU A 20 9.73 16.46 23.92
C LEU A 20 8.58 17.44 23.63
N TRP A 21 7.37 16.92 23.40
CA TRP A 21 6.18 17.75 23.20
C TRP A 21 5.72 18.46 24.48
N ALA A 22 5.80 17.77 25.62
CA ALA A 22 5.49 18.36 26.91
C ALA A 22 6.44 19.54 27.22
N ALA A 23 7.75 19.36 26.99
CA ALA A 23 8.77 20.39 27.17
C ALA A 23 8.55 21.62 26.26
N LEU A 24 8.17 21.41 25.00
CA LEU A 24 7.85 22.51 24.10
C LEU A 24 6.55 23.25 24.45
N ARG A 25 5.57 22.59 25.08
CA ARG A 25 4.32 23.22 25.51
C ARG A 25 4.45 23.97 26.83
N SER A 26 5.24 23.47 27.76
CA SER A 26 5.50 24.17 29.02
C SER A 26 6.43 25.37 28.83
N ALA A 27 7.20 25.40 27.75
CA ALA A 27 8.10 26.51 27.44
C ALA A 27 7.33 27.76 26.96
N THR A 28 7.38 28.82 27.77
CA THR A 28 6.88 30.15 27.42
C THR A 28 7.74 30.87 26.36
N ALA A 29 8.96 30.37 26.08
CA ALA A 29 9.91 30.94 25.14
C ALA A 29 10.41 29.89 24.12
N PRO A 30 10.81 30.29 22.89
CA PRO A 30 11.32 29.37 21.87
C PRO A 30 12.59 28.61 22.34
N ARG A 31 12.56 27.27 22.28
CA ARG A 31 13.63 26.40 22.79
C ARG A 31 14.54 25.90 21.68
N SER A 32 15.84 25.82 21.96
CA SER A 32 16.82 25.26 21.02
C SER A 32 16.91 23.74 21.13
N ILE A 33 17.48 23.08 20.12
CA ILE A 33 17.68 21.62 20.17
C ILE A 33 18.58 21.22 21.36
N ALA A 34 19.56 22.06 21.74
CA ALA A 34 20.44 21.81 22.87
C ALA A 34 19.65 21.80 24.20
N ASP A 35 18.74 22.76 24.38
CA ASP A 35 17.87 22.82 25.57
C ASP A 35 16.95 21.60 25.64
N LEU A 36 16.41 21.18 24.49
CA LEU A 36 15.50 20.03 24.40
C LEU A 36 16.20 18.68 24.64
N LEU A 37 17.49 18.56 24.28
CA LEU A 37 18.30 17.38 24.56
C LEU A 37 18.69 17.27 26.04
N ALA A 38 18.78 18.40 26.75
CA ALA A 38 19.05 18.39 28.19
C ALA A 38 17.85 17.88 29.01
N GLU A 39 16.63 18.08 28.51
CA GLU A 39 15.38 17.73 29.23
C GLU A 39 14.75 16.40 28.78
N CYS A 40 15.16 15.85 27.63
CA CYS A 40 14.54 14.64 27.04
C CYS A 40 15.56 13.53 26.76
N PRO A 41 15.27 12.26 27.12
CA PRO A 41 16.12 11.14 26.75
C PRO A 41 16.04 10.93 25.23
N GLY A 42 17.12 11.24 24.52
CA GLY A 42 17.18 11.12 23.07
C GLY A 42 18.52 11.53 22.48
N THR A 43 18.71 11.22 21.21
CA THR A 43 19.85 11.72 20.42
C THR A 43 19.42 12.94 19.61
N TYR A 44 20.39 13.75 19.19
CA TYR A 44 20.14 14.89 18.29
C TYR A 44 19.31 14.48 17.07
N ASP A 45 19.63 13.35 16.43
CA ASP A 45 18.91 12.87 15.24
C ASP A 45 17.43 12.56 15.53
N THR A 46 17.14 11.95 16.68
CA THR A 46 15.75 11.65 17.09
C THR A 46 14.93 12.90 17.37
N VAL A 47 15.53 13.90 18.04
CA VAL A 47 14.88 15.19 18.33
C VAL A 47 14.70 16.01 17.06
N HIS A 48 15.75 16.12 16.24
CA HIS A 48 15.71 16.83 14.96
C HIS A 48 14.68 16.22 14.00
N THR A 49 14.61 14.89 13.91
CA THR A 49 13.62 14.19 13.07
C THR A 49 12.19 14.40 13.56
N ALA A 50 11.96 14.47 14.87
CA ALA A 50 10.65 14.79 15.44
C ALA A 50 10.25 16.24 15.14
N LEU A 51 11.13 17.21 15.42
CA LEU A 51 10.91 18.63 15.15
C LEU A 51 10.64 18.92 13.68
N LYS A 52 11.44 18.35 12.77
CA LYS A 52 11.24 18.47 11.32
C LYS A 52 9.87 17.94 10.89
N ARG A 53 9.46 16.79 11.42
CA ARG A 53 8.14 16.20 11.12
C ARG A 53 7.00 17.09 11.63
N TRP A 54 7.13 17.67 12.81
CA TRP A 54 6.12 18.55 13.36
C TRP A 54 6.06 19.89 12.62
N GLN A 55 7.20 20.36 12.11
CA GLN A 55 7.28 21.51 11.20
C GLN A 55 6.58 21.22 9.86
N ASP A 56 6.85 20.07 9.23
CA ASP A 56 6.18 19.65 7.98
C ASP A 56 4.66 19.52 8.13
N ARG A 57 4.17 19.37 9.36
CA ARG A 57 2.73 19.27 9.72
C ARG A 57 2.13 20.58 10.21
N GLY A 58 2.90 21.66 10.26
CA GLY A 58 2.45 22.98 10.71
C GLY A 58 2.17 23.08 12.21
N ALA A 59 2.65 22.13 13.02
CA ALA A 59 2.42 22.13 14.47
C ALA A 59 3.53 22.81 15.27
N VAL A 60 4.72 22.94 14.67
CA VAL A 60 5.86 23.66 15.23
C VAL A 60 6.39 24.64 14.19
N VAL A 61 6.66 25.86 14.63
CA VAL A 61 7.31 26.89 13.81
C VAL A 61 8.75 27.03 14.23
N ARG A 62 9.64 27.02 13.24
CA ARG A 62 11.05 27.36 13.39
C ARG A 62 11.16 28.88 13.48
N GLN A 63 11.78 29.37 14.55
CA GLN A 63 12.11 30.78 14.72
C GLN A 63 13.52 31.05 14.14
N PRO A 64 13.73 32.16 13.42
CA PRO A 64 15.05 32.54 12.93
C PRO A 64 15.97 32.89 14.12
N GLY A 65 17.25 32.47 14.04
CA GLY A 65 18.24 32.72 15.10
C GLY A 65 19.34 31.65 15.16
N LYS A 66 20.43 31.98 15.87
CA LYS A 66 21.51 31.04 16.24
C LYS A 66 21.61 31.01 17.79
N PRO A 67 21.40 29.86 18.45
CA PRO A 67 20.97 28.59 17.87
C PRO A 67 19.53 28.62 17.36
N LEU A 68 19.21 27.66 16.50
CA LEU A 68 17.86 27.46 15.97
C LEU A 68 16.87 27.14 17.07
N ARG A 69 15.75 27.88 17.10
CA ARG A 69 14.72 27.72 18.13
C ARG A 69 13.39 27.26 17.52
N PHE A 70 12.66 26.48 18.29
CA PHE A 70 11.38 25.89 17.90
C PHE A 70 10.31 26.26 18.92
N ARG A 71 9.10 26.54 18.43
CA ARG A 71 7.92 26.84 19.25
C ARG A 71 6.70 26.13 18.67
N ILE A 72 5.82 25.64 19.52
CA ILE A 72 4.52 25.08 19.10
C ILE A 72 3.60 26.20 18.62
N VAL A 73 2.85 25.94 17.55
CA VAL A 73 1.83 26.89 17.04
C VAL A 73 0.69 27.00 18.04
N ASP A 74 0.29 28.23 18.34
CA ASP A 74 -0.81 28.49 19.27
C ASP A 74 -2.11 27.85 18.72
N GLY A 75 -2.74 27.01 19.55
CA GLY A 75 -3.90 26.19 19.13
C GLY A 75 -3.56 24.76 18.66
N ALA A 76 -2.29 24.35 18.69
CA ALA A 76 -1.94 22.93 18.47
C ALA A 76 -2.49 22.04 19.60
N ASP A 77 -2.95 20.85 19.22
CA ASP A 77 -3.47 19.85 20.15
C ASP A 77 -2.51 19.54 21.31
N HIS A 78 -3.07 19.09 22.43
CA HIS A 78 -2.32 18.78 23.64
C HIS A 78 -1.36 17.57 23.50
N LEU A 79 -1.45 16.85 22.39
CA LEU A 79 -0.64 15.68 22.08
C LEU A 79 0.32 15.98 20.93
N PRO A 80 1.54 15.40 20.95
CA PRO A 80 2.44 15.53 19.82
C PRO A 80 1.75 15.03 18.56
N PRO A 81 1.95 15.70 17.41
CA PRO A 81 1.52 15.21 16.11
C PRO A 81 2.46 14.09 15.65
N ASP A 82 2.89 13.21 16.56
CA ASP A 82 3.54 11.96 16.25
C ASP A 82 2.48 10.92 16.02
N GLY A 83 2.02 10.88 14.77
CA GLY A 83 1.09 9.92 14.19
C GLY A 83 0.80 8.69 15.04
N ARG A 84 -0.13 8.82 15.98
CA ARG A 84 -1.54 8.43 15.89
C ARG A 84 -2.32 9.36 16.82
N SER A 85 -3.01 10.37 16.27
CA SER A 85 -4.06 11.07 17.02
C SER A 85 -5.20 10.09 17.31
N ASP A 86 -5.94 10.24 18.41
CA ASP A 86 -7.14 9.42 18.67
C ASP A 86 -8.23 9.70 17.61
N THR A 87 -8.20 10.90 17.00
CA THR A 87 -8.96 11.26 15.79
C THR A 87 -8.45 10.57 14.50
N ALA A 88 -7.30 9.88 14.52
CA ALA A 88 -6.87 8.98 13.45
C ALA A 88 -7.52 7.58 13.56
N LYS A 89 -8.59 7.43 14.33
CA LYS A 89 -9.44 6.22 14.33
C LYS A 89 -10.20 5.98 13.03
N THR A 90 -10.18 6.88 12.06
CA THR A 90 -10.85 6.67 10.77
C THR A 90 -9.97 7.05 9.57
N ASN A 91 -8.76 6.51 9.55
CA ASN A 91 -8.11 6.21 8.26
C ASN A 91 -7.25 4.95 8.42
N ILE A 92 -7.90 3.85 8.83
CA ILE A 92 -7.54 2.56 8.25
C ILE A 92 -7.73 2.79 6.76
N ARG A 93 -6.66 3.18 6.04
CA ARG A 93 -6.71 3.45 4.59
C ARG A 93 -7.62 2.40 3.99
N GLU A 94 -8.79 2.81 3.52
CA GLU A 94 -9.73 1.86 2.95
C GLU A 94 -8.93 1.04 1.94
N ARG A 95 -8.82 -0.27 2.19
CA ARG A 95 -8.05 -1.12 1.30
C ARG A 95 -8.68 -0.92 -0.07
N SER A 96 -7.88 -0.48 -1.04
CA SER A 96 -8.37 -0.27 -2.40
C SER A 96 -9.12 -1.52 -2.86
N ALA A 97 -10.12 -1.37 -3.73
CA ALA A 97 -10.92 -2.50 -4.20
C ALA A 97 -10.02 -3.67 -4.68
N ARG A 98 -8.91 -3.37 -5.37
CA ARG A 98 -7.91 -4.36 -5.80
C ARG A 98 -7.22 -5.08 -4.64
N GLN A 99 -6.87 -4.36 -3.57
CA GLN A 99 -6.25 -4.95 -2.38
C GLN A 99 -7.23 -5.85 -1.63
N ARG A 100 -8.52 -5.51 -1.61
CA ARG A 100 -9.59 -6.37 -1.06
C ARG A 100 -9.80 -7.62 -1.91
N ILE A 101 -9.88 -7.45 -3.23
CA ILE A 101 -9.99 -8.58 -4.17
C ILE A 101 -8.79 -9.52 -4.02
N TRP A 102 -7.56 -9.00 -4.00
CA TRP A 102 -6.35 -9.80 -3.83
C TRP A 102 -6.32 -10.56 -2.49
N ALA A 103 -6.72 -9.90 -1.40
CA ALA A 103 -6.83 -10.55 -0.10
C ALA A 103 -7.86 -11.70 -0.13
N ALA A 104 -9.03 -11.48 -0.73
CA ALA A 104 -10.05 -12.51 -0.90
C ALA A 104 -9.54 -13.69 -1.74
N MET A 105 -8.88 -13.44 -2.87
CA MET A 105 -8.27 -14.50 -3.70
C MET A 105 -7.25 -15.35 -2.92
N ARG A 106 -6.43 -14.73 -2.05
CA ARG A 106 -5.44 -15.45 -1.23
C ARG A 106 -6.08 -16.36 -0.19
N VAL A 107 -7.23 -15.96 0.36
CA VAL A 107 -7.98 -16.77 1.33
C VAL A 107 -8.70 -17.91 0.62
N LEU A 108 -9.42 -17.61 -0.47
CA LEU A 108 -10.23 -18.58 -1.20
C LEU A 108 -9.39 -19.61 -1.98
N LYS A 109 -8.24 -19.20 -2.54
CA LYS A 109 -7.34 -19.97 -3.43
C LYS A 109 -7.97 -20.42 -4.75
N THR A 110 -9.20 -20.91 -4.71
CA THR A 110 -10.06 -21.24 -5.85
C THR A 110 -11.38 -20.50 -5.68
N PHE A 111 -11.86 -19.82 -6.71
CA PHE A 111 -13.00 -18.90 -6.63
C PHE A 111 -13.67 -18.69 -7.98
N ASP A 112 -14.92 -18.25 -7.96
CA ASP A 112 -15.63 -17.71 -9.11
C ASP A 112 -15.75 -16.17 -9.00
N ALA A 113 -16.19 -15.51 -10.08
CA ALA A 113 -16.35 -14.06 -10.08
C ALA A 113 -17.44 -13.55 -9.10
N PRO A 114 -18.62 -14.20 -8.97
CA PRO A 114 -19.65 -13.78 -8.03
C PRO A 114 -19.25 -13.90 -6.56
N THR A 115 -18.65 -15.01 -6.13
CA THR A 115 -18.18 -15.18 -4.74
C THR A 115 -17.11 -14.14 -4.44
N LEU A 116 -16.16 -13.94 -5.35
CA LEU A 116 -15.10 -12.97 -5.16
C LEU A 116 -15.63 -11.53 -5.05
N ARG A 117 -16.66 -11.18 -5.83
CA ARG A 117 -17.36 -9.89 -5.75
C ARG A 117 -17.96 -9.67 -4.36
N MET A 118 -18.66 -10.68 -3.84
CA MET A 118 -19.29 -10.63 -2.52
C MET A 118 -18.24 -10.54 -1.40
N THR A 119 -17.24 -11.43 -1.40
CA THR A 119 -16.19 -11.46 -0.38
C THR A 119 -15.35 -10.17 -0.36
N ALA A 120 -15.04 -9.63 -1.54
CA ALA A 120 -14.23 -8.42 -1.63
C ALA A 120 -15.04 -7.13 -1.48
N ASN A 121 -16.38 -7.19 -1.46
CA ASN A 121 -17.29 -6.04 -1.57
C ASN A 121 -16.91 -5.09 -2.73
N ALA A 122 -16.66 -5.64 -3.90
CA ALA A 122 -16.18 -4.89 -5.07
C ALA A 122 -17.22 -4.90 -6.19
N THR A 123 -17.12 -3.95 -7.13
CA THR A 123 -18.01 -3.93 -8.30
C THR A 123 -17.63 -5.05 -9.28
N GLU A 124 -18.61 -5.54 -10.02
CA GLU A 124 -18.40 -6.60 -11.02
C GLU A 124 -17.35 -6.20 -12.07
N ARG A 125 -17.43 -4.96 -12.57
CA ARG A 125 -16.44 -4.40 -13.51
C ARG A 125 -15.03 -4.41 -12.92
N ALA A 126 -14.86 -4.05 -11.64
CA ALA A 126 -13.56 -4.04 -10.99
C ALA A 126 -12.98 -5.45 -10.85
N VAL A 127 -13.81 -6.42 -10.47
CA VAL A 127 -13.43 -7.84 -10.37
C VAL A 127 -13.03 -8.38 -11.74
N ALA A 128 -13.88 -8.24 -12.75
CA ALA A 128 -13.63 -8.74 -14.10
C ALA A 128 -12.34 -8.15 -14.72
N THR A 129 -12.18 -6.83 -14.62
CA THR A 129 -10.98 -6.13 -15.12
C THR A 129 -9.71 -6.63 -14.42
N TYR A 130 -9.79 -6.87 -13.11
CA TYR A 130 -8.61 -7.27 -12.34
C TYR A 130 -8.25 -8.74 -12.57
N ILE A 131 -9.24 -9.63 -12.69
CA ILE A 131 -9.01 -11.03 -13.07
C ILE A 131 -8.35 -11.10 -14.45
N ASP A 132 -8.84 -10.35 -15.45
CA ASP A 132 -8.23 -10.30 -16.79
C ASP A 132 -6.74 -9.90 -16.73
N GLN A 133 -6.43 -8.82 -16.01
CA GLN A 133 -5.06 -8.33 -15.83
C GLN A 133 -4.15 -9.38 -15.16
N LEU A 134 -4.64 -10.04 -14.11
CA LEU A 134 -3.90 -11.08 -13.39
C LEU A 134 -3.75 -12.37 -14.21
N GLN A 135 -4.74 -12.72 -15.03
CA GLN A 135 -4.69 -13.88 -15.92
C GLN A 135 -3.63 -13.69 -17.01
N ARG A 136 -3.60 -12.50 -17.62
CA ARG A 136 -2.59 -12.13 -18.63
C ARG A 136 -1.18 -12.11 -18.05
N ALA A 137 -1.05 -11.74 -16.78
CA ALA A 137 0.19 -11.80 -16.03
C ALA A 137 0.51 -13.19 -15.43
N ARG A 138 -0.32 -14.22 -15.67
CA ARG A 138 -0.17 -15.59 -15.15
C ARG A 138 -0.13 -15.70 -13.62
N TYR A 139 -0.82 -14.79 -12.92
CA TYR A 139 -1.07 -14.89 -11.46
C TYR A 139 -2.31 -15.72 -11.14
N VAL A 140 -3.30 -15.67 -12.03
CA VAL A 140 -4.55 -16.42 -11.93
C VAL A 140 -4.68 -17.31 -13.16
N GLN A 141 -5.20 -18.52 -12.98
CA GLN A 141 -5.50 -19.47 -14.04
C GLN A 141 -6.98 -19.82 -14.00
N MET A 142 -7.62 -19.88 -15.17
CA MET A 142 -8.98 -20.41 -15.29
C MET A 142 -8.86 -21.94 -15.25
N VAL A 143 -9.58 -22.56 -14.31
CA VAL A 143 -9.62 -24.03 -14.15
C VAL A 143 -10.81 -24.58 -14.91
N GLU A 144 -11.96 -23.91 -14.83
CA GLU A 144 -13.17 -24.31 -15.53
C GLU A 144 -13.75 -23.11 -16.28
N ARG A 145 -14.09 -23.35 -17.54
CA ARG A 145 -14.73 -22.35 -18.38
C ARG A 145 -16.23 -22.36 -18.14
N GLY A 146 -16.76 -21.21 -17.74
CA GLY A 146 -18.20 -20.99 -17.63
C GLY A 146 -18.85 -20.88 -19.01
N PHE A 147 -20.14 -21.23 -19.07
CA PHE A 147 -20.94 -21.16 -20.29
C PHE A 147 -22.15 -20.26 -20.01
N ARG A 148 -22.23 -19.14 -20.74
CA ARG A 148 -23.30 -18.14 -20.56
C ARG A 148 -24.69 -18.73 -20.84
N GLN A 149 -24.80 -19.67 -21.79
CA GLN A 149 -26.07 -20.32 -22.15
C GLN A 149 -26.63 -21.22 -21.05
N THR A 150 -25.78 -21.81 -20.21
CA THR A 150 -26.20 -22.75 -19.14
C THR A 150 -26.14 -22.12 -17.75
N GLY A 151 -25.79 -20.83 -17.65
CA GLY A 151 -25.61 -20.14 -16.37
C GLY A 151 -24.38 -20.58 -15.56
N ARG A 152 -23.52 -21.44 -16.13
CA ARG A 152 -22.29 -21.89 -15.46
C ARG A 152 -21.28 -20.77 -15.38
N VAL A 153 -20.81 -20.48 -14.16
CA VAL A 153 -19.76 -19.48 -13.90
C VAL A 153 -18.38 -20.06 -14.15
N SER A 154 -17.42 -19.20 -14.51
CA SER A 154 -16.02 -19.64 -14.68
C SER A 154 -15.34 -19.75 -13.32
N VAL A 155 -14.58 -20.83 -13.13
CA VAL A 155 -13.81 -21.08 -11.90
C VAL A 155 -12.34 -20.76 -12.15
N TYR A 156 -11.76 -20.00 -11.23
CA TYR A 156 -10.38 -19.53 -11.27
C TYR A 156 -9.61 -20.03 -10.06
N ARG A 157 -8.30 -20.20 -10.24
CA ARG A 157 -7.36 -20.54 -9.18
C ARG A 157 -6.22 -19.53 -9.13
N LEU A 158 -5.82 -19.15 -7.93
CA LEU A 158 -4.63 -18.34 -7.70
C LEU A 158 -3.39 -19.21 -7.90
N ALA A 159 -2.69 -18.99 -9.01
CA ALA A 159 -1.49 -19.74 -9.37
C ALA A 159 -0.23 -19.21 -8.66
N ARG A 160 -0.16 -17.89 -8.41
CA ARG A 160 0.97 -17.24 -7.76
C ARG A 160 0.53 -16.38 -6.58
N ASN A 161 0.93 -16.77 -5.37
CA ASN A 161 0.72 -16.01 -4.16
C ASN A 161 2.03 -15.34 -3.74
N THR A 162 2.26 -14.11 -4.20
CA THR A 162 3.53 -13.41 -4.00
C THR A 162 3.60 -12.58 -2.72
N GLY A 163 2.50 -12.47 -1.97
CA GLY A 163 2.49 -11.81 -0.67
C GLY A 163 1.27 -10.93 -0.40
N PRO A 164 1.31 -10.13 0.67
CA PRO A 164 0.18 -9.35 1.14
C PRO A 164 -0.17 -8.15 0.26
N LYS A 165 0.78 -7.58 -0.49
CA LYS A 165 0.50 -6.43 -1.36
C LYS A 165 -0.12 -6.91 -2.67
N CYS A 166 -1.15 -6.23 -3.16
CA CYS A 166 -1.73 -6.59 -4.44
C CYS A 166 -0.84 -6.15 -5.61
N PRO A 167 -0.70 -6.95 -6.69
CA PRO A 167 -0.12 -6.49 -7.94
C PRO A 167 -0.90 -5.28 -8.50
N MET A 168 -0.17 -4.23 -8.87
CA MET A 168 -0.73 -2.95 -9.32
C MET A 168 -0.48 -2.76 -10.81
N THR A 169 -1.48 -2.25 -11.54
CA THR A 169 -1.27 -1.82 -12.92
C THR A 169 -0.78 -0.39 -12.99
N SER A 170 0.21 -0.16 -13.85
CA SER A 170 0.72 1.15 -14.24
C SER A 170 0.75 1.25 -15.77
N ARG A 171 0.78 2.47 -16.30
CA ARG A 171 0.88 2.73 -17.74
C ARG A 171 2.11 3.57 -18.08
N PRO A 172 3.34 3.05 -17.85
CA PRO A 172 4.53 3.73 -18.34
C PRO A 172 4.51 3.76 -19.87
N GLU A 173 4.69 4.94 -20.47
CA GLU A 173 4.85 5.10 -21.92
C GLU A 173 3.71 4.46 -22.76
N GLY A 174 2.48 4.49 -22.24
CA GLY A 174 1.29 3.96 -22.93
C GLY A 174 1.12 2.43 -22.85
N LYS A 175 2.10 1.68 -22.34
CA LYS A 175 2.03 0.22 -22.18
C LYS A 175 1.40 -0.15 -20.84
N LEU A 176 0.45 -1.07 -20.81
CA LEU A 176 -0.14 -1.54 -19.56
C LEU A 176 0.79 -2.56 -18.91
N VAL A 177 1.38 -2.21 -17.77
CA VAL A 177 2.33 -3.05 -17.03
C VAL A 177 1.75 -3.42 -15.67
N LEU A 178 1.76 -4.69 -15.32
CA LEU A 178 1.48 -5.18 -13.98
C LEU A 178 2.78 -5.22 -13.16
N VAL A 179 2.81 -4.48 -12.05
CA VAL A 179 3.92 -4.38 -11.11
C VAL A 179 3.54 -5.08 -9.81
N ASP A 180 4.31 -6.09 -9.42
CA ASP A 180 4.17 -6.76 -8.14
C ASP A 180 5.13 -6.16 -7.11
N ASN A 181 4.57 -5.45 -6.14
CA ASN A 181 5.33 -4.76 -5.11
C ASN A 181 5.87 -5.68 -3.99
N ASN A 182 5.61 -6.99 -4.05
CA ASN A 182 6.19 -7.95 -3.11
C ASN A 182 7.55 -8.47 -3.59
N ASN A 183 7.76 -8.60 -4.90
CA ASN A 183 8.99 -9.15 -5.50
C ASN A 183 9.64 -8.22 -6.53
N GLY A 184 9.06 -7.06 -6.83
CA GLY A 184 9.56 -6.09 -7.81
C GLY A 184 9.30 -6.48 -9.27
N ARG A 185 8.58 -7.56 -9.53
CA ARG A 185 8.34 -8.07 -10.89
C ARG A 185 7.46 -7.11 -11.69
N ARG A 186 7.82 -6.89 -12.95
CA ARG A 186 7.06 -6.09 -13.92
C ARG A 186 6.72 -6.95 -15.13
N ILE A 187 5.45 -6.97 -15.53
CA ILE A 187 4.97 -7.78 -16.66
C ILE A 187 4.14 -6.88 -17.58
N ASP A 188 4.52 -6.81 -18.86
CA ASP A 188 3.70 -6.17 -19.88
C ASP A 188 2.44 -7.00 -20.13
N ILE A 189 1.28 -6.39 -19.88
CA ILE A 189 -0.05 -6.93 -20.12
C ILE A 189 -0.83 -6.02 -21.07
N SER A 190 -0.16 -5.43 -22.07
CA SER A 190 -0.82 -4.63 -23.11
C SER A 190 -1.60 -5.52 -24.09
N PRO A 191 -2.74 -5.07 -24.67
CA PRO A 191 -3.64 -5.88 -25.53
C PRO A 191 -2.97 -6.61 -26.71
N GLY A 192 -1.79 -6.17 -27.15
CA GLY A 192 -0.99 -6.85 -28.18
C GLY A 192 0.20 -7.66 -27.66
N ALA A 193 0.60 -7.52 -26.39
CA ALA A 193 1.79 -8.19 -25.84
C ALA A 193 1.50 -9.64 -25.39
N VAL A 194 0.26 -9.93 -25.03
CA VAL A 194 -0.21 -11.26 -24.63
C VAL A 194 -1.40 -11.59 -25.51
N SER A 195 -1.14 -11.95 -26.77
CA SER A 195 -2.19 -12.39 -27.70
C SER A 195 -2.92 -13.60 -27.11
N LEU A 196 -4.11 -13.38 -26.53
CA LEU A 196 -5.05 -14.43 -26.12
C LEU A 196 -6.06 -14.68 -27.24
N ARG A 197 -5.57 -14.84 -28.47
CA ARG A 197 -6.32 -15.50 -29.54
C ARG A 197 -5.47 -16.61 -30.15
N ARG A 198 -6.03 -17.83 -30.14
CA ARG A 198 -5.57 -19.11 -30.71
C ARG A 198 -4.47 -19.85 -29.95
N LYS A 199 -4.83 -20.97 -29.30
CA LYS A 199 -4.62 -22.33 -29.85
C LYS A 199 -5.34 -23.35 -28.96
N ASP A 200 -6.60 -23.66 -29.25
CA ASP A 200 -7.32 -24.84 -28.74
C ASP A 200 -8.52 -25.10 -29.68
N GLN A 201 -8.21 -25.33 -30.96
CA GLN A 201 -9.12 -25.96 -31.92
C GLN A 201 -8.29 -26.49 -33.09
N GLU A 202 -7.45 -27.49 -32.82
CA GLU A 202 -6.72 -28.24 -33.87
C GLU A 202 -6.19 -29.56 -33.29
N VAL A 203 -7.09 -30.41 -32.81
CA VAL A 203 -6.90 -31.88 -32.84
C VAL A 203 -8.28 -32.52 -33.00
N ASN A 204 -8.67 -32.71 -34.26
CA ASN A 204 -9.46 -33.84 -34.75
C ASN A 204 -9.60 -33.65 -36.27
N ALA A 205 -8.49 -33.91 -36.96
CA ALA A 205 -8.54 -34.46 -38.31
C ALA A 205 -9.21 -35.84 -38.18
N ASP A 206 -10.35 -36.04 -38.82
CA ASP A 206 -10.45 -36.61 -40.17
C ASP A 206 -10.23 -38.13 -40.14
N GLY A 207 -11.25 -38.85 -40.63
CA GLY A 207 -11.23 -40.31 -40.71
C GLY A 207 -12.62 -40.92 -40.85
N GLY A 208 -13.20 -40.87 -42.05
CA GLY A 208 -14.23 -41.84 -42.44
C GLY A 208 -15.31 -41.33 -43.38
N VAL A 209 -14.96 -41.13 -44.65
CA VAL A 209 -15.91 -41.09 -45.78
C VAL A 209 -15.99 -42.52 -46.34
N GLY A 210 -17.20 -43.01 -46.63
CA GLY A 210 -17.42 -44.31 -47.28
C GLY A 210 -18.78 -44.90 -46.93
#